data_AF-A0A924JSS9-F1
#
_entry.id   AF-A0A924JSS9-F1
#
_cell.length_a   1.000
_cell.length_b   1.000
_cell.length_c   1.000
_cell.angle_alpha   90.00
_cell.angle_beta   90.00
_cell.angle_gamma   90.00
#
_symmetry.space_group_name_H-M   'P 1'
#
loop_
_entity.id
_entity.type
_entity.pdbx_description
1 polymer ?
#
loop_
_entity_poly.entity_id
_entity_poly.type
_entity_poly.pdbx_seq_one_letter_code
_entity_poly.pdbx_strand_id
1 'polypeptide(L)'
;MTELSQLLPPKQRRKTRIGLVAGGLGTYWPQFPGLLPQLQESARYVSDRFTAMDADVIDVGFISDAQEGAAAGERLRVADCDLIVMFLTTYLTSSMVLPIAQRSGTPVLVID
;
A
#
# COMPACT_ATOMS: atom_id res chain seq x y z
N MET A 1 -5.95 42.66 -23.80
CA MET A 1 -6.90 41.83 -23.02
C MET A 1 -6.04 40.90 -22.18
N THR A 2 -6.02 41.04 -20.85
CA THR A 2 -5.19 40.19 -19.99
C THR A 2 -5.76 38.77 -19.98
N GLU A 3 -4.93 37.77 -20.20
CA GLU A 3 -5.39 36.38 -20.28
C GLU A 3 -5.81 35.85 -18.90
N LEU A 4 -6.91 35.09 -18.85
CA LEU A 4 -7.43 34.48 -17.61
C LEU A 4 -6.40 33.62 -16.88
N SER A 5 -5.49 32.98 -17.62
CA SER A 5 -4.37 32.19 -17.10
C SER A 5 -3.36 33.00 -16.27
N GLN A 6 -3.26 34.32 -16.52
CA GLN A 6 -2.41 35.23 -15.75
C GLN A 6 -3.08 35.72 -14.47
N LEU A 7 -4.42 35.74 -14.44
CA LEU A 7 -5.20 36.17 -13.27
C LEU A 7 -5.43 35.02 -12.28
N LEU A 8 -5.42 33.78 -12.76
CA LEU A 8 -5.63 32.57 -11.96
C LEU A 8 -4.61 31.50 -12.36
N PRO A 9 -3.40 31.50 -11.77
CA PRO A 9 -2.42 30.46 -12.04
C PRO A 9 -3.00 29.09 -11.62
N PRO A 10 -2.88 28.05 -12.46
CA PRO A 10 -3.43 26.74 -12.15
C PRO A 10 -2.75 26.16 -10.90
N LYS A 11 -3.55 25.72 -9.93
CA LYS A 11 -3.04 25.06 -8.73
C LYS A 11 -2.52 23.66 -9.09
N GLN A 12 -1.20 23.52 -9.16
CA GLN A 12 -0.58 22.22 -9.36
C GLN A 12 -0.70 21.39 -8.08
N ARG A 13 -1.38 20.25 -8.17
CA ARG A 13 -1.48 19.29 -7.06
C ARG A 13 -0.26 18.37 -7.09
N ARG A 14 0.30 18.05 -5.92
CA ARG A 14 1.30 16.98 -5.81
C ARG A 14 0.64 15.64 -6.15
N LYS A 15 1.44 14.67 -6.60
CA LYS A 15 0.97 13.29 -6.75
C LYS A 15 0.53 12.75 -5.40
N THR A 16 -0.58 12.00 -5.40
CA THR A 16 -1.06 11.30 -4.21
C THR A 16 -0.07 10.22 -3.84
N ARG A 17 0.40 10.22 -2.59
CA ARG A 17 1.28 9.16 -2.09
C ARG A 17 0.46 8.02 -1.52
N ILE A 18 0.54 6.86 -2.15
CA ILE A 18 -0.16 5.64 -1.73
C ILE A 18 0.85 4.68 -1.14
N GLY A 19 0.71 4.36 0.15
CA GLY A 19 1.43 3.25 0.76
C GLY A 19 0.74 1.93 0.46
N LEU A 20 1.43 0.96 -0.12
CA LEU A 20 0.86 -0.37 -0.42
C LEU A 20 1.55 -1.43 0.42
N VAL A 21 0.76 -2.24 1.12
CA VAL A 21 1.22 -3.48 1.76
C VAL A 21 0.31 -4.61 1.32
N ALA A 22 0.91 -5.68 0.81
CA ALA A 22 0.21 -6.93 0.52
C ALA A 22 0.61 -7.98 1.55
N GLY A 23 -0.17 -9.04 1.72
CA GLY A 23 0.25 -10.14 2.59
C GLY A 23 -0.66 -11.36 2.58
N GLY A 24 -0.24 -12.35 3.34
CA GLY A 24 -0.97 -13.60 3.58
C GLY A 24 -0.26 -14.44 4.64
N LEU A 25 -0.99 -15.33 5.33
CA LEU A 25 -0.43 -16.07 6.46
C LEU A 25 0.66 -17.05 6.01
N GLY A 26 1.86 -16.91 6.56
CA GLY A 26 3.02 -17.71 6.15
C GLY A 26 2.89 -19.23 6.31
N THR A 27 1.94 -19.69 7.13
CA THR A 27 1.65 -21.12 7.30
C THR A 27 1.17 -21.79 6.01
N TYR A 28 0.66 -21.02 5.03
CA TYR A 28 0.22 -21.55 3.74
C TYR A 28 1.36 -21.86 2.77
N TRP A 29 2.53 -21.22 2.89
CA TRP A 29 3.63 -21.38 1.94
C TRP A 29 4.13 -22.83 1.77
N PRO A 30 4.36 -23.62 2.83
CA PRO A 30 4.74 -25.02 2.67
C PRO A 30 3.58 -25.93 2.23
N GLN A 31 2.33 -25.50 2.42
CA GLN A 31 1.13 -26.29 2.05
C GLN A 31 0.83 -26.16 0.55
N PHE A 32 1.13 -25.00 -0.04
CA PHE A 32 0.82 -24.67 -1.43
C PHE A 32 2.02 -23.98 -2.11
N PRO A 33 3.00 -24.75 -2.62
CA PRO A 33 4.26 -24.19 -3.14
C PRO A 33 4.11 -23.15 -4.28
N GLY A 34 3.01 -23.19 -5.04
CA GLY A 34 2.73 -22.23 -6.11
C GLY A 34 1.98 -20.96 -5.67
N LEU A 35 1.49 -20.91 -4.43
CA LEU A 35 0.60 -19.86 -3.97
C LEU A 35 1.33 -18.53 -3.79
N LEU A 36 2.44 -18.50 -3.04
CA LEU A 36 3.16 -17.26 -2.75
C LEU A 36 3.60 -16.51 -4.02
N PRO A 37 4.22 -17.14 -5.03
CA PRO A 37 4.55 -16.46 -6.28
C PRO A 37 3.34 -15.87 -6.99
N GLN A 38 2.21 -16.59 -7.01
CA GLN A 38 0.97 -16.12 -7.62
C GLN A 38 0.38 -14.91 -6.88
N LEU A 39 0.40 -14.91 -5.54
CA LEU A 39 -0.10 -13.76 -4.76
C LEU A 39 0.80 -12.54 -4.90
N GLN A 40 2.12 -12.74 -5.05
CA GLN A 40 3.06 -11.67 -5.35
C GLN A 40 2.84 -11.07 -6.74
N GLU A 41 2.45 -11.87 -7.75
CA GLU A 41 2.00 -11.36 -9.06
C GLU A 41 0.76 -10.46 -8.92
N SER A 42 -0.24 -10.91 -8.13
CA SER A 42 -1.43 -10.10 -7.86
C SER A 42 -1.09 -8.78 -7.16
N ALA A 43 -0.16 -8.80 -6.20
CA ALA A 43 0.30 -7.59 -5.53
C ALA A 43 1.00 -6.62 -6.49
N ARG A 44 1.86 -7.14 -7.40
CA ARG A 44 2.48 -6.34 -8.47
C ARG A 44 1.42 -5.68 -9.36
N TYR A 45 0.41 -6.45 -9.78
CA TYR A 45 -0.70 -5.92 -10.57
C TYR A 45 -1.40 -4.75 -9.88
N VAL A 46 -1.67 -4.84 -8.58
CA VAL A 46 -2.27 -3.73 -7.81
C VAL A 46 -1.34 -2.50 -7.76
N SER A 47 -0.05 -2.71 -7.52
CA SER A 47 0.97 -1.65 -7.50
C SER A 47 1.06 -0.92 -8.85
N ASP A 48 1.06 -1.67 -9.96
CA ASP A 48 1.07 -1.13 -11.32
C ASP A 48 -0.19 -0.33 -11.63
N ARG A 49 -1.36 -0.79 -11.16
CA ARG A 49 -2.63 -0.08 -11.32
C ARG A 49 -2.63 1.28 -10.61
N PHE A 50 -2.05 1.39 -9.41
CA PHE A 50 -1.90 2.68 -8.74
C PHE A 50 -0.90 3.59 -9.44
N THR A 51 0.22 3.05 -9.89
CA THR A 51 1.22 3.79 -10.67
C THR A 51 0.61 4.37 -11.95
N ALA A 52 -0.21 3.59 -12.66
CA ALA A 52 -0.93 4.03 -13.85
C ALA A 52 -1.98 5.13 -13.60
N MET A 53 -2.39 5.34 -12.34
CA MET A 53 -3.26 6.45 -11.90
C MET A 53 -2.47 7.71 -11.51
N ASP A 54 -1.17 7.78 -11.84
CA ASP A 54 -0.27 8.89 -11.50
C ASP A 54 -0.01 9.06 -9.98
N ALA A 55 -0.11 7.96 -9.22
CA ALA A 55 0.24 7.95 -7.80
C ALA A 55 1.76 7.77 -7.57
N ASP A 56 2.25 8.33 -6.45
CA ASP A 56 3.56 8.02 -5.88
C ASP A 56 3.41 6.80 -4.96
N VAL A 57 3.72 5.60 -5.47
CA VAL A 57 3.45 4.33 -4.76
C VAL A 57 4.65 3.95 -3.89
N ILE A 58 4.42 3.86 -2.59
CA ILE A 58 5.36 3.34 -1.60
C ILE A 58 4.99 1.88 -1.30
N ASP A 59 5.47 0.98 -2.15
CA ASP A 59 5.26 -0.46 -1.99
C ASP A 59 6.22 -1.00 -0.92
N VAL A 60 5.66 -1.43 0.22
CA VAL A 60 6.43 -2.03 1.31
C VAL A 60 6.51 -3.56 1.20
N GLY A 61 5.94 -4.15 0.16
CA GLY A 61 6.08 -5.56 -0.17
C GLY A 61 5.04 -6.46 0.49
N PHE A 62 5.37 -7.75 0.52
CA PHE A 62 4.48 -8.83 0.92
C PHE A 62 4.83 -9.34 2.31
N ILE A 63 3.90 -9.23 3.28
CA ILE A 63 4.11 -9.68 4.67
C ILE A 63 3.46 -11.04 4.93
N SER A 64 4.12 -11.83 5.76
CA SER A 64 3.74 -13.21 6.12
C SER A 64 3.55 -13.44 7.61
N ASP A 65 4.04 -12.51 8.44
CA ASP A 65 3.99 -12.59 9.90
C ASP A 65 3.94 -11.21 10.58
N ALA A 66 3.80 -11.22 11.90
CA ALA A 66 3.67 -10.00 12.70
C ALA A 66 4.96 -9.14 12.74
N GLN A 67 6.14 -9.75 12.60
CA GLN A 67 7.41 -9.02 12.57
C GLN A 67 7.54 -8.25 11.25
N GLU A 68 7.21 -8.90 10.14
CA GLU A 68 7.15 -8.26 8.82
C GLU A 68 6.08 -7.16 8.79
N GLY A 69 4.90 -7.40 9.38
CA GLY A 69 3.85 -6.39 9.54
C GLY A 69 4.30 -5.16 10.34
N ALA A 70 5.03 -5.36 11.44
CA ALA A 70 5.59 -4.28 12.24
C ALA A 70 6.63 -3.45 11.45
N ALA A 71 7.49 -4.12 10.67
CA ALA A 71 8.48 -3.47 9.82
C ALA A 71 7.84 -2.71 8.65
N ALA A 72 6.79 -3.26 8.04
CA ALA A 72 5.98 -2.58 7.04
C ALA A 72 5.31 -1.33 7.63
N GLY A 73 4.72 -1.44 8.83
CA GLY A 73 4.11 -0.31 9.53
C GLY A 73 5.09 0.82 9.82
N GLU A 74 6.34 0.50 10.20
CA GLU A 74 7.36 1.53 10.40
C GLU A 74 7.74 2.25 9.11
N ARG A 75 7.91 1.51 8.00
CA ARG A 75 8.19 2.10 6.69
C ARG A 75 7.05 2.99 6.21
N LEU A 76 5.81 2.55 6.37
CA LEU A 76 4.63 3.34 6.01
C LEU A 76 4.47 4.59 6.89
N ARG A 77 4.79 4.50 8.18
CA ARG A 77 4.76 5.64 9.11
C ARG A 77 5.72 6.75 8.71
N VAL A 78 6.94 6.41 8.31
CA VAL A 78 7.94 7.42 7.89
C VAL A 78 7.72 7.92 6.46
N ALA A 79 6.95 7.19 5.65
CA ALA A 79 6.67 7.54 4.26
C ALA A 79 5.66 8.68 4.11
N ASP A 80 4.94 9.07 5.17
CA ASP A 80 3.98 10.19 5.14
C ASP A 80 2.96 10.02 4.00
N CYS A 81 2.29 8.87 3.98
CA CYS A 81 1.32 8.52 2.95
C CYS A 81 0.02 9.32 3.08
N ASP A 82 -0.60 9.66 1.95
CA ASP A 82 -1.95 10.25 1.91
C ASP A 82 -3.03 9.18 2.15
N LEU A 83 -2.76 7.95 1.72
CA LEU A 83 -3.59 6.77 1.90
C LEU A 83 -2.70 5.53 2.06
N ILE A 84 -3.08 4.61 2.96
CA ILE A 84 -2.51 3.27 3.02
C ILE A 84 -3.53 2.27 2.45
N VAL A 85 -3.09 1.44 1.53
CA VAL A 85 -3.86 0.33 0.98
C VAL A 85 -3.27 -0.98 1.51
N MET A 86 -4.10 -1.76 2.20
CA MET A 86 -3.77 -3.11 2.64
C MET A 86 -4.47 -4.10 1.72
N PHE A 87 -3.70 -4.87 0.96
CA PHE A 87 -4.20 -5.91 0.07
C PHE A 87 -4.12 -7.28 0.75
N LEU A 88 -5.29 -7.77 1.20
CA LEU A 88 -5.44 -9.02 1.94
C LEU A 88 -5.59 -10.17 0.94
N THR A 89 -4.47 -10.65 0.42
CA THR A 89 -4.49 -11.67 -0.65
C THR A 89 -4.99 -13.05 -0.19
N THR A 90 -4.90 -13.31 1.12
CA THR A 90 -5.48 -14.49 1.79
C THR A 90 -5.92 -14.09 3.22
N TYR A 91 -5.42 -14.80 4.25
CA TYR A 91 -5.66 -14.49 5.65
C TYR A 91 -4.49 -13.69 6.22
N LEU A 92 -4.76 -12.52 6.79
CA LEU A 92 -3.82 -11.82 7.67
C LEU A 92 -4.37 -11.77 9.09
N THR A 93 -3.53 -11.97 10.09
CA THR A 93 -3.93 -11.83 11.48
C THR A 93 -4.02 -10.36 11.86
N SER A 94 -4.85 -10.06 12.88
CA SER A 94 -4.93 -8.71 13.45
C SER A 94 -3.57 -8.19 13.95
N SER A 95 -2.72 -9.08 14.48
CA SER A 95 -1.36 -8.75 14.93
C SER A 95 -0.43 -8.26 13.80
N MET A 96 -0.69 -8.65 12.54
CA MET A 96 0.06 -8.15 11.38
C MET A 96 -0.40 -6.74 10.97
N VAL A 97 -1.71 -6.49 10.99
CA VAL A 97 -2.30 -5.29 10.38
C VAL A 97 -2.56 -4.14 11.36
N LEU A 98 -2.86 -4.42 12.63
CA LEU A 98 -3.16 -3.37 13.62
C LEU A 98 -2.01 -2.37 13.81
N PRO A 99 -0.73 -2.78 13.88
CA PRO A 99 0.37 -1.83 14.00
C PRO A 99 0.46 -0.84 12.83
N ILE A 100 0.08 -1.26 11.62
CA ILE A 100 0.08 -0.41 10.42
C ILE A 100 -0.99 0.69 10.54
N ALA A 101 -2.21 0.31 10.95
CA ALA A 101 -3.32 1.25 11.11
C ALA A 101 -3.14 2.20 12.30
N GLN A 102 -2.64 1.70 13.44
CA GLN A 102 -2.53 2.51 14.66
C GLN A 102 -1.39 3.53 14.63
N ARG A 103 -0.28 3.21 13.95
CA ARG A 103 0.95 4.01 14.04
C ARG A 103 1.09 5.07 12.95
N SER A 104 0.41 4.90 11.82
CA SER A 104 0.54 5.80 10.66
C SER A 104 -0.26 7.09 10.80
N GLY A 105 -1.42 7.06 11.46
CA GLY A 105 -2.36 8.19 11.46
C GLY A 105 -2.98 8.48 10.08
N THR A 106 -2.69 7.64 9.09
CA THR A 106 -3.15 7.76 7.70
C THR A 106 -4.45 6.96 7.51
N PRO A 107 -5.41 7.44 6.70
CA PRO A 107 -6.56 6.64 6.31
C PRO A 107 -6.15 5.30 5.70
N VAL A 108 -6.88 4.24 6.04
CA VAL A 108 -6.59 2.88 5.59
C VAL A 108 -7.74 2.36 4.74
N LEU A 109 -7.42 1.91 3.53
CA LEU A 109 -8.31 1.16 2.65
C LEU A 109 -7.88 -0.31 2.66
N VAL A 110 -8.84 -1.20 2.88
CA VAL A 110 -8.63 -2.65 2.82
C VAL A 110 -9.29 -3.17 1.54
N ILE A 111 -8.55 -3.99 0.78
CA ILE A 111 -9.03 -4.63 -0.45
C ILE A 111 -8.71 -6.14 -0.41
N ASP A 112 -9.56 -6.95 -1.03
CA ASP A 112 -9.39 -8.42 -1.22
C ASP A 112 -9.33 -8.81 -2.70
#